data_AF-A0A0J1GUV7-F1
#
_entry.id   AF-A0A0J1GUV7-F1
#
_cell.length_a   1.000
_cell.length_b   1.000
_cell.length_c   1.000
_cell.angle_alpha   90.00
_cell.angle_beta   90.00
_cell.angle_gamma   90.00
#
_symmetry.space_group_name_H-M   'P 1'
#
loop_
_entity.id
_entity.type
_entity.pdbx_description
1 polymer ?
#
loop_
_entity_poly.entity_id
_entity_poly.type
_entity_poly.pdbx_seq_one_letter_code
_entity_poly.pdbx_strand_id
1 'polypeptide(L)' 'MGFFSWKTADSKESIANAYANHENSGRVVYLLQPNDEPIPEPKYNGYGVFGGMDVFIWLAKKTVLTQ' A
#
# COMPACT_ATOMS: atom_id res chain seq x y z
N MET A 1 -1.54 17.78 -5.71
CA MET A 1 -1.01 16.56 -6.35
C MET A 1 -2.03 15.44 -6.20
N GLY A 2 -2.15 14.55 -7.20
CA GLY A 2 -3.13 13.44 -7.17
C GLY A 2 -2.75 12.34 -6.18
N PHE A 3 -3.67 11.40 -5.95
CA PHE A 3 -3.46 10.22 -5.10
C PHE A 3 -3.10 9.00 -5.95
N PHE A 4 -2.30 8.09 -5.40
CA PHE A 4 -2.09 6.77 -6.00
C PHE A 4 -3.30 5.87 -5.77
N SER A 5 -3.67 5.13 -6.81
CA SER A 5 -4.72 4.11 -6.77
C SER A 5 -4.08 2.72 -6.81
N TRP A 6 -4.52 1.85 -5.91
CA TRP A 6 -4.03 0.47 -5.77
C TRP A 6 -5.21 -0.49 -5.73
N LYS A 7 -4.96 -1.76 -6.08
CA LYS A 7 -5.91 -2.85 -5.89
C LYS A 7 -5.36 -3.85 -4.89
N THR A 8 -6.23 -4.38 -4.04
CA THR A 8 -5.89 -5.49 -3.14
C THR A 8 -5.56 -6.75 -3.94
N ALA A 9 -4.63 -7.56 -3.44
CA ALA A 9 -4.19 -8.76 -4.14
C ALA A 9 -5.26 -9.88 -4.08
N ASP A 10 -5.99 -9.96 -2.98
CA ASP A 10 -6.98 -10.96 -2.62
C ASP A 10 -8.37 -10.63 -3.20
N SER A 11 -8.96 -9.47 -2.88
CA SER A 11 -10.32 -9.11 -3.32
C SER A 11 -10.37 -8.37 -4.65
N LYS A 12 -9.21 -7.93 -5.18
CA LYS A 12 -9.08 -7.10 -6.40
C LYS A 12 -9.85 -5.77 -6.33
N GLU A 13 -10.20 -5.33 -5.14
CA GLU A 13 -10.91 -4.08 -4.88
C GLU A 13 -9.94 -2.90 -4.79
N SER A 14 -10.44 -1.70 -5.09
CA SER A 14 -9.64 -0.48 -4.95
C SER A 14 -9.44 -0.13 -3.47
N ILE A 15 -8.23 0.27 -3.11
CA ILE A 15 -7.91 0.77 -1.77
C ILE A 15 -8.31 2.24 -1.71
N ALA A 16 -9.35 2.54 -0.92
CA ALA A 16 -9.78 3.91 -0.68
C ALA A 16 -8.82 4.60 0.31
N ASN A 17 -8.36 5.79 -0.06
CA ASN A 17 -7.51 6.59 0.82
C ASN A 17 -8.34 7.32 1.90
N ALA A 18 -7.66 7.80 2.94
CA ALA A 18 -8.25 8.48 4.08
C ALA A 18 -9.06 9.75 3.78
N TYR A 19 -8.87 10.34 2.60
CA TYR A 19 -9.55 11.55 2.14
C TYR A 19 -10.71 11.23 1.18
N ALA A 20 -10.90 9.97 0.81
CA ALA A 20 -12.03 9.55 0.00
C ALA A 20 -13.30 9.52 0.86
N ASN A 21 -14.41 10.02 0.32
CA ASN A 21 -15.73 9.84 0.91
C ASN A 21 -16.30 8.48 0.46
N HIS A 22 -15.64 7.39 0.85
CA HIS A 22 -15.99 6.01 0.47
C HIS A 22 -16.03 5.10 1.71
N GLU A 23 -16.94 4.13 1.75
CA GLU A 23 -17.12 3.22 2.90
C GLU A 23 -15.87 2.38 3.23
N ASN A 24 -15.03 2.13 2.22
CA ASN A 24 -13.76 1.41 2.38
C ASN A 24 -12.62 2.27 2.96
N SER A 25 -12.84 3.58 3.13
CA SER A 25 -11.82 4.50 3.64
C SER A 25 -11.63 4.23 5.13
N GLY A 26 -10.43 3.80 5.53
CA GLY A 26 -10.13 3.39 6.90
C GLY A 26 -10.22 1.88 7.16
N ARG A 27 -10.40 1.05 6.12
CA ARG A 27 -10.10 -0.38 6.22
C ARG A 27 -8.60 -0.57 6.39
N VAL A 28 -8.22 -1.51 7.26
CA VAL A 28 -6.83 -1.93 7.37
C VAL A 28 -6.46 -2.73 6.13
N VAL A 29 -5.45 -2.25 5.42
CA VAL A 29 -4.84 -2.95 4.28
C VAL A 29 -3.44 -3.40 4.66
N TYR A 30 -2.91 -4.41 3.98
CA TYR A 30 -1.61 -4.97 4.30
C TYR A 30 -0.69 -4.85 3.08
N LEU A 31 0.52 -4.35 3.30
CA LEU A 31 1.59 -4.46 2.32
C LEU A 31 2.21 -5.85 2.45
N LEU A 32 2.09 -6.65 1.40
CA LEU A 32 2.65 -8.00 1.32
C LEU A 32 4.04 -7.94 0.71
N GLN A 33 5.02 -8.48 1.44
CA GLN A 33 6.41 -8.55 1.01
C GLN A 33 6.81 -10.04 0.90
N PRO A 34 7.60 -10.44 -0.11
CA PRO A 34 8.09 -11.81 -0.19
C PRO A 34 9.00 -12.14 1.00
N ASN A 35 8.64 -13.19 1.75
CA ASN A 35 9.39 -13.73 2.91
C ASN A 35 9.40 -12.85 4.18
N ASP A 36 8.66 -11.75 4.21
CA ASP A 36 8.54 -10.88 5.38
C ASP A 36 7.08 -10.90 5.89
N GLU A 37 6.87 -10.49 7.16
CA GLU A 37 5.52 -10.38 7.71
C GLU A 37 4.71 -9.25 7.04
N PRO A 38 3.39 -9.43 6.84
CA PRO A 38 2.53 -8.39 6.29
C PRO A 38 2.56 -7.11 7.15
N ILE A 39 2.78 -5.96 6.52
CA ILE A 39 2.78 -4.67 7.21
C ILE A 39 1.37 -4.07 7.20
N PRO A 40 0.70 -3.89 8.36
CA PRO A 40 -0.62 -3.29 8.42
C PRO A 40 -0.58 -1.77 8.17
N GLU A 41 -1.53 -1.27 7.40
CA GLU A 41 -1.79 0.14 7.15
C GLU A 41 -3.28 0.42 7.44
N PRO A 42 -3.60 0.94 8.64
CA PRO A 42 -4.99 1.16 9.05
C PRO A 42 -5.63 2.35 8.35
N LYS A 43 -4.84 3.30 7.85
CA LYS A 43 -5.34 4.55 7.27
C LYS A 43 -4.45 5.00 6.12
N TYR A 44 -4.65 4.35 4.97
CA TYR A 44 -3.89 4.66 3.77
C TYR A 44 -4.08 6.13 3.33
N ASN A 45 -3.00 6.91 3.32
CA ASN A 45 -3.06 8.34 3.03
C ASN A 45 -3.01 8.69 1.53
N GLY A 46 -2.88 7.70 0.63
CA GLY A 46 -2.89 7.94 -0.81
C GLY A 46 -1.53 8.15 -1.48
N TYR A 47 -0.42 8.05 -0.73
CA TYR A 47 0.92 8.40 -1.22
C TYR A 47 1.89 7.21 -1.36
N GLY A 48 1.39 5.97 -1.44
CA GLY A 48 2.26 4.80 -1.61
C GLY A 48 3.13 4.48 -0.39
N VAL A 49 2.75 5.00 0.78
CA VAL A 49 3.38 4.70 2.07
C VAL A 49 2.44 3.80 2.87
N PHE A 50 2.96 2.67 3.34
CA PHE A 50 2.23 1.68 4.15
C PHE A 50 3.08 1.32 5.37
N GLY A 51 2.54 1.51 6.58
CA GLY A 51 3.25 1.28 7.84
C GLY A 51 4.55 2.07 7.96
N GLY A 52 4.63 3.26 7.33
CA GLY A 52 5.84 4.08 7.27
C GLY A 52 6.86 3.67 6.19
N MET A 53 6.60 2.62 5.43
CA MET A 53 7.44 2.18 4.32
C MET A 53 6.95 2.75 2.99
N ASP A 54 7.84 3.44 2.27
CA ASP A 54 7.60 3.84 0.87
C ASP A 54 7.78 2.63 -0.06
N VAL A 55 6.70 2.26 -0.75
CA VAL A 55 6.65 1.06 -1.61
C VAL A 55 7.59 1.19 -2.81
N PHE A 56 7.76 2.39 -3.38
CA PHE A 56 8.63 2.58 -4.54
C PHE A 56 10.10 2.50 -4.15
N ILE A 57 10.47 3.07 -3.00
CA ILE A 57 11.83 2.93 -2.47
C ILE A 57 12.13 1.47 -2.14
N TRP A 58 11.18 0.77 -1.49
CA TRP A 58 11.33 -0.64 -1.19
C TRP A 58 11.50 -1.49 -2.46
N LEU A 59 10.64 -1.27 -3.46
CA LEU A 59 10.70 -1.98 -4.74
C LEU A 59 12.03 -1.73 -5.46
N ALA A 60 12.50 -0.49 -5.51
CA ALA A 60 13.78 -0.13 -6.12
C ALA A 60 14.95 -0.87 -5.45
N LYS A 61 14.98 -0.93 -4.11
CA LYS A 61 16.01 -1.67 -3.36
C LYS A 61 15.99 -3.16 -3.69
N LYS A 62 14.81 -3.78 -3.74
CA LYS A 62 14.69 -5.22 -4.05
C LYS A 62 15.14 -5.51 -5.48
N THR A 63 14.73 -4.71 -6.46
CA THR A 63 15.10 -4.89 -7.87
C THR A 63 16.61 -4.75 -8.11
N VAL A 64 17.27 -3.77 -7.48
CA VAL A 64 18.73 -3.56 -7.63
C VAL A 64 19.55 -4.66 -6.97
N LEU A 65 19.05 -5.32 -5.91
CA LEU A 65 19.74 -6.41 -5.22
C LEU A 65 19.57 -7.78 -5.88
N THR A 66 18.71 -7.89 -6.89
CA THR A 66 18.44 -9.13 -7.64
C THR A 66 19.11 -9.19 -9.02
N GLN A 67 20.05 -8.28 -9.33
CA GLN A 67 20.84 -8.29 -10.57
C GLN A 67 22.20 -8.96 -10.39
#